data_AF-A0AA47BUA6-F1
#
_entry.id   AF-A0AA47BUA6-F1
#
_cell.length_a   1.000
_cell.length_b   1.000
_cell.length_c   1.000
_cell.angle_alpha   90.00
_cell.angle_beta   90.00
_cell.angle_gamma   90.00
#
_symmetry.space_group_name_H-M   'P 1'
#
loop_
_entity.id
_entity.type
_entity.pdbx_description
1 polymer ?
#
loop_
_entity_poly.entity_id
_entity_poly.type
_entity_poly.pdbx_seq_one_letter_code
_entity_poly.pdbx_strand_id
1 'polypeptide(L)'
;MSRFFDATEISPGFKFDEEIIKHIKESTLVAIGSDAYSSRYWCQREILCAKQHQRPIIAVDCLQDFEDRVFPAGSNVPCVHVSPDTPISESDILRILIATILETIRHLHAQKSLEYYQSQNWIDNDCAIISRPPEIRQVIDLKKSGKQKICYPEPSLYSEEADWLSHFEVDAFTPLWNKAEDGALGCCRIGISISDNPVGNYSDCHLHADHLKRLSQDLARHLLARAGTVIYGGDLRKDGFTHFILDEAIALKTRLNTDSIHVENHLAWPLHVSDPEIVAWRAKYSGIVKTVEHDIPDDIAKGIDKSVFIAPSGTDNKYIWSRCLTRMREKSIELSHARICAGGELAGYHGKMPGVLEEIIISIEKNKPIFLLGAFGGVVAEVCKTILDKAIAEPITEHWQITNNGGYFELQEKAKQGSQNADYTKIKTVLEGISVDDLARSSGLSSDDYQRLIESPFVDECVHLVLKGLKALASASVSTKTEGHDE
;
A
#
# COMPACT_ATOMS: atom_id res chain seq x y z
N MET A 1 -35.17 9.38 -21.64
CA MET A 1 -35.06 9.44 -20.17
C MET A 1 -34.21 10.64 -19.83
N SER A 2 -34.75 11.57 -19.05
CA SER A 2 -33.95 12.50 -18.26
C SER A 2 -33.02 11.70 -17.35
N ARG A 3 -31.85 12.24 -17.02
CA ARG A 3 -30.81 11.53 -16.25
C ARG A 3 -31.11 11.42 -14.75
N PHE A 4 -32.29 11.84 -14.30
CA PHE A 4 -32.68 11.94 -12.89
C PHE A 4 -34.11 11.44 -12.74
N PHE A 5 -34.32 10.30 -12.08
CA PHE A 5 -35.64 9.68 -11.93
C PHE A 5 -36.20 9.93 -10.54
N ASP A 6 -37.37 10.58 -10.46
CA ASP A 6 -38.10 10.82 -9.22
C ASP A 6 -39.62 10.60 -9.39
N ALA A 7 -40.38 10.92 -8.33
CA ALA A 7 -41.83 10.81 -8.32
C ALA A 7 -42.55 11.60 -9.44
N THR A 8 -41.92 12.65 -9.98
CA THR A 8 -42.49 13.51 -11.03
C THR A 8 -42.30 12.91 -12.43
N GLU A 9 -41.40 11.94 -12.60
CA GLU A 9 -41.17 11.24 -13.86
C GLU A 9 -42.11 10.04 -14.08
N ILE A 10 -42.84 9.62 -13.05
CA ILE A 10 -43.74 8.46 -13.12
C ILE A 10 -45.05 8.89 -13.81
N SER A 11 -45.31 8.29 -14.98
CA SER A 11 -46.49 8.60 -15.78
C SER A 11 -47.80 8.25 -15.03
N PRO A 12 -48.86 9.07 -15.15
CA PRO A 12 -50.16 8.75 -14.56
C PRO A 12 -50.67 7.38 -15.01
N GLY A 13 -51.09 6.55 -14.04
CA GLY A 13 -51.61 5.19 -14.29
C GLY A 13 -50.60 4.07 -14.08
N PHE A 14 -49.31 4.38 -13.91
CA PHE A 14 -48.31 3.41 -13.45
C PHE A 14 -48.34 3.28 -11.94
N LYS A 15 -48.04 2.07 -11.46
CA LYS A 15 -47.85 1.80 -10.05
C LYS A 15 -46.50 2.35 -9.61
N PHE A 16 -46.56 3.40 -8.79
CA PHE A 16 -45.40 4.12 -8.26
C PHE A 16 -44.33 3.19 -7.68
N ASP A 17 -44.76 2.15 -6.98
CA ASP A 17 -43.91 1.19 -6.31
C ASP A 17 -43.13 0.28 -7.24
N GLU A 18 -43.80 -0.24 -8.27
CA GLU A 18 -43.20 -1.13 -9.25
C GLU A 18 -42.17 -0.38 -10.10
N GLU A 19 -42.46 0.87 -10.48
CA GLU A 19 -41.56 1.69 -11.31
C GLU A 19 -40.29 2.11 -10.55
N ILE A 20 -40.38 2.54 -9.29
CA ILE A 20 -39.19 2.90 -8.49
C ILE A 20 -38.28 1.69 -8.29
N ILE A 21 -38.84 0.56 -7.88
CA ILE A 21 -38.07 -0.67 -7.65
C ILE A 21 -37.37 -1.13 -8.94
N LYS A 22 -38.03 -0.98 -10.10
CA LYS A 22 -37.45 -1.31 -11.39
C LYS A 22 -36.24 -0.44 -11.73
N HIS A 23 -36.35 0.88 -11.58
CA HIS A 23 -35.27 1.81 -11.96
C HIS A 23 -34.09 1.80 -10.98
N ILE A 24 -34.32 1.51 -9.68
CA ILE A 24 -33.24 1.42 -8.69
C ILE A 24 -32.17 0.40 -9.11
N LYS A 25 -32.57 -0.72 -9.71
CA LYS A 25 -31.66 -1.81 -10.11
C LYS A 25 -30.58 -1.39 -11.11
N GLU A 26 -30.80 -0.29 -11.81
CA GLU A 26 -29.90 0.22 -12.85
C GLU A 26 -29.29 1.58 -12.49
N SER A 27 -29.62 2.12 -11.31
CA SER A 27 -29.29 3.49 -10.90
C SER A 27 -28.32 3.54 -9.73
N THR A 28 -27.80 4.73 -9.46
CA THR A 28 -27.20 5.12 -8.18
C THR A 28 -28.25 5.88 -7.38
N LEU A 29 -28.44 5.50 -6.11
CA LEU A 29 -29.41 6.14 -5.24
C LEU A 29 -28.77 7.34 -4.51
N VAL A 30 -29.42 8.50 -4.62
CA VAL A 30 -29.10 9.69 -3.81
C VAL A 30 -30.21 9.86 -2.77
N ALA A 31 -29.94 9.49 -1.53
CA ALA A 31 -30.91 9.56 -0.43
C ALA A 31 -30.83 10.92 0.27
N ILE A 32 -31.75 11.83 -0.02
CA ILE A 32 -31.78 13.20 0.55
C ILE A 32 -32.48 13.17 1.91
N GLY A 33 -31.71 12.94 2.97
CA GLY A 33 -32.14 12.82 4.36
C GLY A 33 -32.59 14.14 5.00
N SER A 34 -33.71 14.69 4.51
CA SER A 34 -34.47 15.77 5.15
C SER A 34 -35.54 15.21 6.10
N ASP A 35 -36.14 16.07 6.92
CA ASP A 35 -37.26 15.74 7.82
C ASP A 35 -38.44 15.10 7.05
N ALA A 36 -38.68 15.54 5.82
CA ALA A 36 -39.71 14.98 4.94
C ALA A 36 -39.32 13.62 4.35
N TYR A 37 -38.04 13.35 4.13
CA TYR A 37 -37.56 12.06 3.62
C TYR A 37 -37.57 11.01 4.71
N SER A 38 -37.08 11.35 5.91
CA SER A 38 -36.99 10.45 7.05
C SER A 38 -38.37 10.00 7.56
N SER A 39 -39.39 10.84 7.42
CA SER A 39 -40.79 10.51 7.77
C SER A 39 -41.52 9.63 6.75
N ARG A 40 -40.95 9.37 5.56
CA ARG A 40 -41.63 8.62 4.48
C ARG A 40 -41.16 7.17 4.42
N TYR A 41 -42.11 6.24 4.59
CA TYR A 41 -41.87 4.80 4.43
C TYR A 41 -41.31 4.41 3.06
N TRP A 42 -41.70 5.13 2.00
CA TRP A 42 -41.22 4.86 0.64
C TRP A 42 -39.73 5.08 0.48
N CYS A 43 -39.19 6.11 1.11
CA CYS A 43 -37.77 6.43 1.10
C CYS A 43 -36.93 5.32 1.76
N GLN A 44 -37.44 4.73 2.85
CA GLN A 44 -36.82 3.56 3.48
C GLN A 44 -36.82 2.35 2.52
N ARG A 45 -37.90 2.16 1.77
CA ARG A 45 -38.05 1.06 0.80
C ARG A 45 -37.06 1.15 -0.37
N GLU A 46 -36.73 2.36 -0.80
CA GLU A 46 -35.72 2.63 -1.85
C GLU A 46 -34.33 2.19 -1.39
N ILE A 47 -33.91 2.60 -0.20
CA ILE A 47 -32.62 2.22 0.39
C ILE A 47 -32.51 0.71 0.51
N LEU A 48 -33.56 0.05 1.03
CA LEU A 48 -33.57 -1.41 1.16
C LEU A 48 -33.48 -2.12 -0.21
N CYS A 49 -34.17 -1.60 -1.22
CA CYS A 49 -34.12 -2.13 -2.59
C CYS A 49 -32.71 -1.98 -3.19
N ALA A 50 -32.11 -0.79 -3.04
CA ALA A 50 -30.77 -0.52 -3.51
C ALA A 50 -29.73 -1.45 -2.87
N LYS A 51 -29.81 -1.66 -1.55
CA LYS A 51 -28.92 -2.59 -0.83
C LYS A 51 -29.12 -4.04 -1.25
N GLN A 52 -30.36 -4.48 -1.41
CA GLN A 52 -30.68 -5.84 -1.87
C GLN A 52 -30.10 -6.13 -3.26
N HIS A 53 -30.08 -5.13 -4.13
CA HIS A 53 -29.56 -5.24 -5.50
C HIS A 53 -28.09 -4.78 -5.64
N GLN A 54 -27.37 -4.62 -4.52
CA GLN A 54 -25.99 -4.11 -4.48
C GLN A 54 -25.80 -2.90 -5.40
N ARG A 55 -26.60 -1.86 -5.19
CA ARG A 55 -26.50 -0.61 -5.95
C ARG A 55 -25.68 0.44 -5.19
N PRO A 56 -25.00 1.37 -5.88
CA PRO A 56 -24.34 2.48 -5.22
C PRO A 56 -25.38 3.38 -4.54
N ILE A 57 -25.06 3.83 -3.32
CA ILE A 57 -25.93 4.69 -2.52
C ILE A 57 -25.05 5.80 -1.93
N ILE A 58 -25.52 7.05 -2.01
CA ILE A 58 -25.01 8.12 -1.16
C ILE A 58 -26.15 8.66 -0.29
N ALA A 59 -25.83 9.02 0.95
CA ALA A 59 -26.69 9.79 1.81
C ALA A 59 -26.33 11.28 1.67
N VAL A 60 -27.34 12.14 1.60
CA VAL A 60 -27.20 13.58 1.74
C VAL A 60 -27.90 13.94 3.04
N ASP A 61 -27.12 14.31 4.04
CA ASP A 61 -27.65 14.75 5.33
C ASP A 61 -28.01 16.23 5.23
N CYS A 62 -29.31 16.51 5.28
CA CYS A 62 -29.89 17.85 5.30
C CYS A 62 -31.05 17.92 6.30
N LEU A 63 -30.93 17.18 7.41
CA LEU A 63 -31.90 17.18 8.50
C LEU A 63 -31.94 18.57 9.14
N GLN A 64 -33.12 19.13 9.31
CA GLN A 64 -33.30 20.47 9.87
C GLN A 64 -33.57 20.40 11.37
N ASP A 65 -34.61 19.68 11.79
CA ASP A 65 -35.04 19.68 13.18
C ASP A 65 -34.74 18.34 13.86
N PHE A 66 -35.35 17.25 13.37
CA PHE A 66 -35.15 15.91 13.94
C PHE A 66 -35.67 14.78 13.03
N GLU A 67 -35.17 13.57 13.26
CA GLU A 67 -35.71 12.33 12.72
C GLU A 67 -36.27 11.50 13.89
N ASP A 68 -37.56 11.14 13.84
CA ASP A 68 -38.23 10.37 14.91
C ASP A 68 -37.52 9.04 15.20
N ARG A 69 -37.02 8.39 14.14
CA ARG A 69 -36.24 7.16 14.25
C ARG A 69 -35.21 7.06 13.14
N VAL A 70 -33.93 7.20 13.51
CA VAL A 70 -32.80 6.98 12.61
C VAL A 70 -32.88 5.61 11.97
N PHE A 71 -32.99 5.58 10.63
CA PHE A 71 -33.17 4.34 9.89
C PHE A 71 -31.86 3.52 9.79
N PRO A 72 -31.74 2.35 10.45
CA PRO A 72 -30.46 1.64 10.55
C PRO A 72 -29.90 1.17 9.21
N ALA A 73 -30.78 0.83 8.25
CA ALA A 73 -30.34 0.40 6.92
C ALA A 73 -29.85 1.56 6.04
N GLY A 74 -29.88 2.81 6.51
CA GLY A 74 -29.19 3.93 5.87
C GLY A 74 -27.69 4.03 6.18
N SER A 75 -27.14 3.15 7.03
CA SER A 75 -25.71 3.13 7.41
C SER A 75 -24.80 2.53 6.31
N ASN A 76 -23.47 2.55 6.53
CA ASN A 76 -22.46 1.97 5.63
C ASN A 76 -22.52 2.50 4.17
N VAL A 77 -22.85 3.78 4.04
CA VAL A 77 -22.83 4.52 2.77
C VAL A 77 -22.11 5.86 2.96
N PRO A 78 -21.46 6.41 1.93
CA PRO A 78 -20.92 7.76 2.00
C PRO A 78 -22.03 8.77 2.32
N CYS A 79 -21.72 9.75 3.16
CA CYS A 79 -22.64 10.79 3.57
C CYS A 79 -22.06 12.18 3.27
N VAL A 80 -22.83 13.03 2.58
CA VAL A 80 -22.51 14.43 2.32
C VAL A 80 -23.44 15.30 3.16
N HIS A 81 -22.87 16.04 4.10
CA HIS A 81 -23.63 17.02 4.88
C HIS A 81 -23.84 18.33 4.08
N VAL A 82 -25.07 18.83 4.11
CA VAL A 82 -25.54 20.05 3.45
C VAL A 82 -26.48 20.81 4.39
N SER A 83 -26.38 22.14 4.42
CA SER A 83 -27.30 22.97 5.21
C SER A 83 -28.76 22.73 4.79
N PRO A 84 -29.73 22.69 5.71
CA PRO A 84 -31.16 22.60 5.36
C PRO A 84 -31.69 23.86 4.65
N ASP A 85 -30.91 24.94 4.56
CA ASP A 85 -31.30 26.20 3.91
C ASP A 85 -31.68 26.00 2.43
N THR A 86 -32.79 26.64 2.03
CA THR A 86 -33.25 26.62 0.63
C THR A 86 -33.12 28.00 -0.03
N PRO A 87 -32.63 28.09 -1.27
CA PRO A 87 -32.20 26.99 -2.15
C PRO A 87 -30.82 26.43 -1.76
N ILE A 88 -30.59 25.15 -2.09
CA ILE A 88 -29.28 24.50 -1.91
C ILE A 88 -28.23 25.26 -2.74
N SER A 89 -27.06 25.51 -2.14
CA SER A 89 -25.97 26.22 -2.81
C SER A 89 -25.41 25.43 -3.99
N GLU A 90 -24.91 26.12 -5.02
CA GLU A 90 -24.25 25.47 -6.17
C GLU A 90 -23.04 24.63 -5.73
N SER A 91 -22.29 25.11 -4.73
CA SER A 91 -21.18 24.37 -4.13
C SER A 91 -21.62 23.03 -3.54
N ASP A 92 -22.72 23.01 -2.80
CA ASP A 92 -23.24 21.77 -2.20
C ASP A 92 -23.80 20.81 -3.24
N ILE A 93 -24.47 21.33 -4.28
CA ILE A 93 -24.89 20.52 -5.43
C ILE A 93 -23.68 19.84 -6.08
N LEU A 94 -22.60 20.58 -6.32
CA LEU A 94 -21.36 20.01 -6.88
C LEU A 94 -20.75 18.95 -5.95
N ARG A 95 -20.73 19.18 -4.63
CA ARG A 95 -20.25 18.18 -3.65
C ARG A 95 -21.07 16.89 -3.69
N ILE A 96 -22.41 16.99 -3.76
CA ILE A 96 -23.30 15.82 -3.89
C ILE A 96 -23.01 15.08 -5.20
N LEU A 97 -22.91 15.79 -6.32
CA LEU A 97 -22.66 15.18 -7.63
C LEU A 97 -21.30 14.48 -7.69
N ILE A 98 -20.25 15.13 -7.17
CA ILE A 98 -18.90 14.53 -7.08
C ILE A 98 -18.95 13.25 -6.23
N ALA A 99 -19.55 13.30 -5.05
CA ALA A 99 -19.69 12.12 -4.19
C ALA A 99 -20.49 11.00 -4.87
N THR A 100 -21.56 11.34 -5.59
CA THR A 100 -22.39 10.38 -6.34
C THR A 100 -21.57 9.67 -7.41
N ILE A 101 -20.82 10.43 -8.22
CA ILE A 101 -20.00 9.87 -9.31
C ILE A 101 -18.89 9.00 -8.74
N LEU A 102 -18.18 9.49 -7.72
CA LEU A 102 -17.10 8.76 -7.05
C LEU A 102 -17.60 7.46 -6.44
N GLU A 103 -18.73 7.49 -5.74
CA GLU A 103 -19.32 6.30 -5.13
C GLU A 103 -19.80 5.29 -6.18
N THR A 104 -20.37 5.77 -7.29
CA THR A 104 -20.76 4.92 -8.42
C THR A 104 -19.54 4.18 -8.99
N ILE A 105 -18.46 4.92 -9.26
CA ILE A 105 -17.21 4.35 -9.77
C ILE A 105 -16.61 3.37 -8.76
N ARG A 106 -16.46 3.79 -7.49
CA ARG A 106 -15.88 2.96 -6.42
C ARG A 106 -16.65 1.65 -6.25
N HIS A 107 -17.98 1.71 -6.18
CA HIS A 107 -18.82 0.53 -5.97
C HIS A 107 -18.75 -0.46 -7.13
N LEU A 108 -18.83 0.03 -8.38
CA LEU A 108 -18.74 -0.83 -9.57
C LEU A 108 -17.33 -1.38 -9.76
N HIS A 109 -16.31 -0.56 -9.53
CA HIS A 109 -14.91 -0.98 -9.55
C HIS A 109 -14.68 -2.09 -8.52
N ALA A 110 -15.07 -1.87 -7.26
CA ALA A 110 -14.96 -2.86 -6.20
C ALA A 110 -15.60 -4.21 -6.58
N GLN A 111 -16.83 -4.18 -7.11
CA GLN A 111 -17.50 -5.41 -7.54
C GLN A 111 -16.71 -6.13 -8.64
N LYS A 112 -16.27 -5.40 -9.66
CA LYS A 112 -15.50 -5.96 -10.79
C LYS A 112 -14.13 -6.48 -10.36
N SER A 113 -13.45 -5.80 -9.44
CA SER A 113 -12.19 -6.24 -8.86
C SER A 113 -12.36 -7.54 -8.08
N LEU A 114 -13.38 -7.64 -7.23
CA LEU A 114 -13.65 -8.87 -6.46
C LEU A 114 -14.03 -10.05 -7.37
N GLU A 115 -14.86 -9.82 -8.40
CA GLU A 115 -15.15 -10.82 -9.44
C GLU A 115 -13.87 -11.30 -10.15
N TYR A 116 -12.99 -10.36 -10.50
CA TYR A 116 -11.69 -10.67 -11.09
C TYR A 116 -10.81 -11.49 -10.13
N TYR A 117 -10.66 -11.07 -8.88
CA TYR A 117 -9.86 -11.79 -7.87
C TYR A 117 -10.39 -13.20 -7.60
N GLN A 118 -11.71 -13.40 -7.61
CA GLN A 118 -12.31 -14.74 -7.54
C GLN A 118 -11.96 -15.59 -8.77
N SER A 119 -11.99 -15.02 -9.98
CA SER A 119 -11.55 -15.73 -11.19
C SER A 119 -10.06 -16.11 -11.18
N GLN A 120 -9.24 -15.38 -10.41
CA GLN A 120 -7.82 -15.65 -10.21
C GLN A 120 -7.55 -16.58 -9.00
N ASN A 121 -8.60 -17.12 -8.38
CA ASN A 121 -8.51 -17.97 -7.17
C ASN A 121 -7.88 -17.29 -5.95
N TRP A 122 -7.93 -15.95 -5.85
CA TRP A 122 -7.58 -15.25 -4.61
C TRP A 122 -8.71 -15.36 -3.58
N ILE A 123 -9.94 -15.48 -4.08
CA ILE A 123 -11.17 -15.62 -3.31
C ILE A 123 -11.83 -16.92 -3.76
N ASP A 124 -12.28 -17.74 -2.81
CA ASP A 124 -12.95 -19.00 -3.11
C ASP A 124 -14.24 -18.78 -3.92
N ASN A 125 -14.55 -19.69 -4.85
CA ASN A 125 -15.75 -19.63 -5.70
C ASN A 125 -17.07 -19.75 -4.89
N ASP A 126 -17.02 -20.36 -3.72
CA ASP A 126 -18.17 -20.47 -2.82
C ASP A 126 -18.34 -19.24 -1.92
N CYS A 127 -17.41 -18.28 -1.93
CA CYS A 127 -17.52 -17.03 -1.19
C CYS A 127 -18.55 -16.09 -1.82
N ALA A 128 -19.33 -15.40 -0.99
CA ALA A 128 -20.17 -14.30 -1.43
C ALA A 128 -19.32 -13.03 -1.61
N ILE A 129 -19.62 -12.25 -2.65
CA ILE A 129 -18.96 -10.97 -2.92
C ILE A 129 -19.96 -9.83 -2.69
N ILE A 130 -19.53 -8.82 -1.94
CA ILE A 130 -20.31 -7.60 -1.68
C ILE A 130 -19.42 -6.37 -1.84
N SER A 131 -19.94 -5.24 -2.34
CA SER A 131 -19.14 -4.04 -2.66
C SER A 131 -18.96 -3.04 -1.51
N ARG A 132 -19.37 -3.43 -0.29
CA ARG A 132 -19.41 -2.62 0.93
C ARG A 132 -19.17 -3.55 2.13
N PRO A 133 -18.78 -3.04 3.30
CA PRO A 133 -18.72 -3.85 4.51
C PRO A 133 -20.05 -4.58 4.79
N PRO A 134 -20.00 -5.82 5.32
CA PRO A 134 -21.18 -6.63 5.54
C PRO A 134 -22.16 -5.98 6.52
N GLU A 135 -23.44 -6.14 6.24
CA GLU A 135 -24.54 -5.68 7.10
C GLU A 135 -25.39 -6.86 7.58
N ILE A 136 -25.97 -6.73 8.78
CA ILE A 136 -26.74 -7.80 9.44
C ILE A 136 -27.79 -8.44 8.50
N ARG A 137 -28.57 -7.62 7.78
CA ARG A 137 -29.61 -8.14 6.89
C ARG A 137 -29.03 -8.97 5.74
N GLN A 138 -27.93 -8.50 5.15
CA GLN A 138 -27.26 -9.20 4.06
C GLN A 138 -26.69 -10.53 4.55
N VAL A 139 -26.08 -10.56 5.73
CA VAL A 139 -25.53 -11.78 6.33
C VAL A 139 -26.63 -12.82 6.61
N ILE A 140 -27.80 -12.39 7.10
CA ILE A 140 -28.94 -13.30 7.30
C ILE A 140 -29.38 -13.94 5.97
N ASP A 141 -29.48 -13.16 4.90
CA ASP A 141 -29.92 -13.66 3.59
C ASP A 141 -28.85 -14.55 2.93
N LEU A 142 -27.58 -14.24 3.12
CA LEU A 142 -26.46 -15.07 2.68
C LEU A 142 -26.42 -16.40 3.44
N LYS A 143 -26.63 -16.39 4.76
CA LYS A 143 -26.72 -17.62 5.55
C LYS A 143 -27.87 -18.52 5.09
N LYS A 144 -29.04 -17.95 4.76
CA LYS A 144 -30.17 -18.70 4.19
C LYS A 144 -29.85 -19.34 2.84
N SER A 145 -28.95 -18.74 2.06
CA SER A 145 -28.47 -19.31 0.80
C SER A 145 -27.28 -20.27 0.96
N GLY A 146 -26.91 -20.62 2.21
CA GLY A 146 -25.86 -21.57 2.53
C GLY A 146 -24.44 -21.01 2.44
N LYS A 147 -24.28 -19.69 2.32
CA LYS A 147 -22.98 -19.03 2.25
C LYS A 147 -22.45 -18.74 3.66
N GLN A 148 -21.22 -19.14 3.92
CA GLN A 148 -20.52 -18.93 5.21
C GLN A 148 -19.34 -17.95 5.11
N LYS A 149 -18.95 -17.56 3.90
CA LYS A 149 -17.82 -16.67 3.64
C LYS A 149 -18.27 -15.46 2.84
N ILE A 150 -17.77 -14.28 3.23
CA ILE A 150 -18.06 -13.01 2.57
C ILE A 150 -16.74 -12.28 2.30
N CYS A 151 -16.53 -11.89 1.05
CA CYS A 151 -15.43 -11.03 0.65
C CYS A 151 -15.97 -9.64 0.29
N TYR A 152 -15.36 -8.61 0.87
CA TYR A 152 -15.69 -7.21 0.64
C TYR A 152 -14.41 -6.38 0.41
N PRO A 153 -14.50 -5.15 -0.14
CA PRO A 153 -13.33 -4.34 -0.44
C PRO A 153 -12.60 -3.91 0.82
N GLU A 154 -11.30 -3.68 0.69
CA GLU A 154 -10.48 -3.04 1.73
C GLU A 154 -11.07 -1.69 2.19
N PRO A 155 -10.83 -1.26 3.44
CA PRO A 155 -10.11 -1.98 4.51
C PRO A 155 -10.99 -2.97 5.27
N SER A 156 -10.37 -3.89 6.00
CA SER A 156 -11.08 -4.77 6.94
C SER A 156 -11.78 -3.99 8.07
N LEU A 157 -12.93 -4.50 8.52
CA LEU A 157 -13.69 -4.00 9.66
C LEU A 157 -12.91 -4.13 10.97
N TYR A 158 -13.16 -3.21 11.90
CA TYR A 158 -12.65 -3.32 13.27
C TYR A 158 -13.23 -4.55 13.98
N SER A 159 -12.47 -5.09 14.93
CA SER A 159 -12.88 -6.32 15.63
C SER A 159 -14.23 -6.18 16.35
N GLU A 160 -14.46 -4.99 16.93
CA GLU A 160 -15.67 -4.59 17.64
C GLU A 160 -16.84 -4.31 16.70
N GLU A 161 -16.57 -3.91 15.46
CA GLU A 161 -17.62 -3.70 14.44
C GLU A 161 -18.05 -5.03 13.79
N ALA A 162 -17.17 -6.03 13.83
CA ALA A 162 -17.33 -7.32 13.16
C ALA A 162 -17.76 -8.47 14.10
N ASP A 163 -17.84 -8.24 15.42
CA ASP A 163 -18.06 -9.28 16.43
C ASP A 163 -19.37 -10.07 16.23
N TRP A 164 -20.42 -9.39 15.75
CA TRP A 164 -21.74 -9.95 15.47
C TRP A 164 -21.70 -11.01 14.36
N LEU A 165 -20.72 -10.98 13.45
CA LEU A 165 -20.59 -11.98 12.38
C LEU A 165 -20.39 -13.39 12.95
N SER A 166 -19.67 -13.50 14.08
CA SER A 166 -19.43 -14.77 14.76
C SER A 166 -20.72 -15.44 15.24
N HIS A 167 -21.72 -14.66 15.65
CA HIS A 167 -23.05 -15.14 16.06
C HIS A 167 -23.82 -15.77 14.89
N PHE A 168 -23.44 -15.44 13.66
CA PHE A 168 -24.02 -16.02 12.44
C PHE A 168 -23.13 -17.11 11.82
N GLU A 169 -21.98 -17.46 12.40
CA GLU A 169 -21.01 -18.41 11.81
C GLU A 169 -20.61 -18.01 10.39
N VAL A 170 -20.48 -16.70 10.17
CA VAL A 170 -20.06 -16.12 8.89
C VAL A 170 -18.68 -15.50 9.07
N ASP A 171 -17.76 -15.88 8.20
CA ASP A 171 -16.44 -15.29 8.11
C ASP A 171 -16.43 -14.18 7.04
N ALA A 172 -16.02 -12.98 7.43
CA ALA A 172 -15.92 -11.85 6.52
C ALA A 172 -14.48 -11.34 6.46
N PHE A 173 -13.96 -11.23 5.26
CA PHE A 173 -12.57 -10.88 5.00
C PHE A 173 -12.46 -9.99 3.75
N THR A 174 -11.28 -9.44 3.51
CA THR A 174 -10.97 -8.64 2.33
C THR A 174 -9.93 -9.37 1.46
N PRO A 175 -9.77 -9.02 0.17
CA PRO A 175 -8.88 -9.78 -0.73
C PRO A 175 -7.43 -9.89 -0.24
N LEU A 176 -6.94 -8.90 0.50
CA LEU A 176 -5.57 -8.84 0.98
C LEU A 176 -5.47 -9.07 2.50
N TRP A 177 -6.59 -9.33 3.19
CA TRP A 177 -6.61 -9.58 4.63
C TRP A 177 -7.60 -10.67 5.01
N ASN A 178 -7.05 -11.80 5.45
CA ASN A 178 -7.80 -12.89 6.09
C ASN A 178 -7.20 -13.19 7.47
N LYS A 179 -8.05 -13.28 8.51
CA LYS A 179 -7.62 -13.58 9.89
C LYS A 179 -6.91 -14.93 10.03
N ALA A 180 -7.19 -15.89 9.14
CA ALA A 180 -6.47 -17.16 9.10
C ALA A 180 -4.97 -17.00 8.81
N GLU A 181 -4.55 -15.84 8.30
CA GLU A 181 -3.15 -15.51 8.02
C GLU A 181 -2.50 -14.65 9.11
N ASP A 182 -3.20 -14.40 10.22
CA ASP A 182 -2.64 -13.64 11.34
C ASP A 182 -1.38 -14.34 11.85
N GLY A 183 -0.31 -13.56 12.04
CA GLY A 183 0.99 -14.09 12.47
C GLY A 183 1.77 -14.90 11.42
N ALA A 184 1.28 -15.05 10.18
CA ALA A 184 1.94 -15.84 9.14
C ALA A 184 3.36 -15.36 8.78
N LEU A 185 3.69 -14.11 9.12
CA LEU A 185 5.01 -13.50 8.90
C LEU A 185 5.74 -13.21 10.22
N GLY A 186 5.33 -13.80 11.35
CA GLY A 186 5.87 -13.50 12.69
C GLY A 186 7.39 -13.67 12.85
N CYS A 187 8.02 -14.49 12.02
CA CYS A 187 9.48 -14.67 12.00
C CYS A 187 10.18 -13.90 10.88
N CYS A 188 9.44 -13.16 10.05
CA CYS A 188 9.96 -12.49 8.87
C CYS A 188 10.36 -11.05 9.18
N ARG A 189 11.56 -10.68 8.72
CA ARG A 189 12.09 -9.31 8.77
C ARG A 189 12.18 -8.82 7.33
N ILE A 190 11.28 -7.94 6.92
CA ILE A 190 11.10 -7.57 5.52
C ILE A 190 11.58 -6.14 5.32
N GLY A 191 12.61 -5.95 4.50
CA GLY A 191 13.08 -4.62 4.14
C GLY A 191 12.25 -4.02 3.02
N ILE A 192 11.78 -2.78 3.21
CA ILE A 192 11.09 -2.01 2.17
C ILE A 192 12.04 -0.94 1.63
N SER A 193 12.27 -0.96 0.33
CA SER A 193 13.12 -0.06 -0.44
C SER A 193 12.26 0.71 -1.43
N ILE A 194 11.61 1.77 -0.94
CA ILE A 194 10.74 2.63 -1.75
C ILE A 194 11.26 4.06 -1.66
N SER A 195 11.33 4.72 -2.80
CA SER A 195 11.71 6.12 -2.90
C SER A 195 10.95 6.78 -4.05
N ASP A 196 10.83 8.10 -3.99
CA ASP A 196 10.13 8.87 -5.00
C ASP A 196 10.74 8.66 -6.40
N ASN A 197 9.90 8.84 -7.41
CA ASN A 197 10.31 8.96 -8.80
C ASN A 197 9.90 10.35 -9.30
N PRO A 198 10.79 11.36 -9.25
CA PRO A 198 10.43 12.74 -9.52
C PRO A 198 10.20 13.08 -11.01
N VAL A 199 10.48 12.16 -11.94
CA VAL A 199 10.39 12.43 -13.40
C VAL A 199 9.25 11.65 -14.04
N GLY A 200 8.39 12.34 -14.82
CA GLY A 200 7.57 11.73 -15.86
C GLY A 200 6.35 10.90 -15.44
N ASN A 201 6.11 10.69 -14.14
CA ASN A 201 5.21 9.64 -13.63
C ASN A 201 3.82 9.53 -14.31
N TYR A 202 3.15 10.63 -14.63
CA TYR A 202 1.86 10.56 -15.33
C TYR A 202 1.98 10.45 -16.86
N SER A 203 2.91 11.21 -17.46
CA SER A 203 3.05 11.27 -18.92
C SER A 203 3.62 9.99 -19.50
N ASP A 204 4.55 9.36 -18.79
CA ASP A 204 5.32 8.20 -19.28
C ASP A 204 4.82 6.87 -18.70
N CYS A 205 4.34 6.87 -17.45
CA CYS A 205 3.89 5.65 -16.76
C CYS A 205 2.39 5.65 -16.43
N HIS A 206 1.66 6.74 -16.70
CA HIS A 206 0.23 6.89 -16.36
C HIS A 206 -0.09 6.65 -14.87
N LEU A 207 0.89 6.88 -13.99
CA LEU A 207 0.74 6.73 -12.55
C LEU A 207 0.72 8.09 -11.85
N HIS A 208 -0.22 8.25 -10.92
CA HIS A 208 -0.24 9.42 -10.05
C HIS A 208 0.93 9.37 -9.07
N ALA A 209 1.45 10.52 -8.64
CA ALA A 209 2.57 10.59 -7.69
C ALA A 209 2.29 9.86 -6.36
N ASP A 210 1.01 9.76 -5.98
CA ASP A 210 0.59 9.08 -4.75
C ASP A 210 0.51 7.55 -4.87
N HIS A 211 0.72 6.96 -6.06
CA HIS A 211 0.70 5.49 -6.22
C HIS A 211 1.77 4.79 -5.37
N LEU A 212 2.99 5.33 -5.34
CA LEU A 212 4.07 4.80 -4.51
C LEU A 212 3.76 4.97 -3.01
N LYS A 213 3.11 6.08 -2.63
CA LYS A 213 2.67 6.30 -1.23
C LYS A 213 1.63 5.26 -0.83
N ARG A 214 0.60 5.07 -1.65
CA ARG A 214 -0.42 4.03 -1.43
C ARG A 214 0.20 2.64 -1.34
N LEU A 215 1.10 2.29 -2.26
CA LEU A 215 1.83 1.03 -2.23
C LEU A 215 2.59 0.85 -0.90
N SER A 216 3.30 1.88 -0.43
CA SER A 216 4.05 1.82 0.83
C SER A 216 3.12 1.61 2.04
N GLN A 217 1.95 2.24 2.05
CA GLN A 217 0.94 2.10 3.10
C GLN A 217 0.34 0.70 3.10
N ASP A 218 -0.08 0.21 1.92
CA ASP A 218 -0.70 -1.11 1.80
C ASP A 218 0.30 -2.23 2.12
N LEU A 219 1.56 -2.13 1.65
CA LEU A 219 2.63 -3.06 2.03
C LEU A 219 2.86 -3.04 3.55
N ALA A 220 3.06 -1.87 4.15
CA ALA A 220 3.25 -1.78 5.60
C ALA A 220 2.07 -2.39 6.36
N ARG A 221 0.84 -2.05 5.94
CA ARG A 221 -0.40 -2.54 6.56
C ARG A 221 -0.46 -4.05 6.58
N HIS A 222 -0.29 -4.68 5.42
CA HIS A 222 -0.50 -6.12 5.29
C HIS A 222 0.68 -6.96 5.81
N LEU A 223 1.90 -6.41 5.83
CA LEU A 223 3.06 -7.06 6.46
C LEU A 223 2.96 -7.03 7.98
N LEU A 224 2.64 -5.87 8.56
CA LEU A 224 2.52 -5.68 10.01
C LEU A 224 1.32 -6.44 10.59
N ALA A 225 0.19 -6.45 9.88
CA ALA A 225 -0.99 -7.24 10.26
C ALA A 225 -0.69 -8.74 10.45
N ARG A 226 0.31 -9.27 9.73
CA ARG A 226 0.74 -10.68 9.81
C ARG A 226 1.94 -10.88 10.74
N ALA A 227 2.17 -9.94 11.64
CA ALA A 227 3.29 -9.89 12.60
C ALA A 227 4.69 -9.85 11.96
N GLY A 228 4.79 -9.47 10.67
CA GLY A 228 6.09 -9.23 10.04
C GLY A 228 6.77 -8.01 10.65
N THR A 229 8.09 -8.08 10.83
CA THR A 229 8.90 -6.90 11.18
C THR A 229 9.25 -6.15 9.91
N VAL A 230 8.80 -4.89 9.80
CA VAL A 230 9.15 -4.02 8.66
C VAL A 230 10.47 -3.31 8.96
N ILE A 231 11.45 -3.50 8.09
CA ILE A 231 12.74 -2.80 8.12
C ILE A 231 12.71 -1.71 7.06
N TYR A 232 13.06 -0.48 7.43
CA TYR A 232 13.08 0.65 6.51
C TYR A 232 14.32 1.52 6.75
N GLY A 233 14.86 2.09 5.67
CA GLY A 233 16.04 2.95 5.71
C GLY A 233 15.76 4.31 5.08
N GLY A 234 15.09 5.19 5.82
CA GLY A 234 14.76 6.52 5.30
C GLY A 234 14.79 7.61 6.37
N ASP A 235 14.93 8.83 5.88
CA ASP A 235 14.94 10.01 6.73
C ASP A 235 13.54 10.32 7.29
N LEU A 236 13.52 11.23 8.26
CA LEU A 236 12.31 11.56 9.03
C LEU A 236 11.56 12.77 8.45
N ARG A 237 11.67 13.00 7.13
CA ARG A 237 11.02 14.13 6.47
C ARG A 237 9.49 14.03 6.60
N LYS A 238 8.87 15.18 6.84
CA LYS A 238 7.40 15.32 6.79
C LYS A 238 6.90 14.91 5.41
N ASP A 239 5.78 14.20 5.38
CA ASP A 239 5.12 13.69 4.16
C ASP A 239 5.98 12.72 3.31
N GLY A 240 7.02 12.14 3.90
CA GLY A 240 7.81 11.06 3.32
C GLY A 240 7.25 9.66 3.65
N PHE A 241 7.74 8.64 2.94
CA PHE A 241 7.35 7.23 3.13
C PHE A 241 7.46 6.74 4.59
N THR A 242 8.48 7.19 5.31
CA THR A 242 8.65 6.86 6.74
C THR A 242 7.43 7.28 7.56
N HIS A 243 6.87 8.47 7.30
CA HIS A 243 5.69 8.96 8.02
C HIS A 243 4.48 8.05 7.75
N PHE A 244 4.23 7.71 6.48
CA PHE A 244 3.09 6.89 6.08
C PHE A 244 3.14 5.47 6.64
N ILE A 245 4.32 4.83 6.62
CA ILE A 245 4.51 3.49 7.19
C ILE A 245 4.19 3.49 8.70
N LEU A 246 4.57 4.55 9.41
CA LEU A 246 4.38 4.62 10.85
C LEU A 246 2.97 5.01 11.27
N ASP A 247 2.31 5.89 10.51
CA ASP A 247 0.89 6.18 10.73
C ASP A 247 0.04 4.92 10.55
N GLU A 248 0.34 4.10 9.54
CA GLU A 248 -0.29 2.78 9.37
C GLU A 248 0.01 1.85 10.55
N ALA A 249 1.26 1.81 11.04
CA ALA A 249 1.62 0.99 12.19
C ALA A 249 0.86 1.40 13.47
N ILE A 250 0.68 2.72 13.72
CA ILE A 250 -0.13 3.22 14.84
C ILE A 250 -1.60 2.83 14.66
N ALA A 251 -2.16 3.05 13.46
CA ALA A 251 -3.55 2.73 13.17
C ALA A 251 -3.82 1.24 13.38
N LEU A 252 -2.91 0.38 12.95
CA LEU A 252 -2.98 -1.08 13.12
C LEU A 252 -2.85 -1.52 14.56
N LYS A 253 -1.88 -0.97 15.30
CA LYS A 253 -1.72 -1.27 16.72
C LYS A 253 -3.02 -1.01 17.48
N THR A 254 -3.67 0.11 17.19
CA THR A 254 -4.96 0.48 17.78
C THR A 254 -6.08 -0.45 17.29
N ARG A 255 -6.16 -0.71 15.98
CA ARG A 255 -7.21 -1.52 15.35
C ARG A 255 -7.19 -2.99 15.79
N LEU A 256 -6.00 -3.56 15.95
CA LEU A 256 -5.80 -4.97 16.29
C LEU A 256 -5.59 -5.19 17.79
N ASN A 257 -5.47 -4.10 18.57
CA ASN A 257 -5.21 -4.14 20.00
C ASN A 257 -4.05 -5.09 20.38
N THR A 258 -2.93 -4.97 19.65
CA THR A 258 -1.76 -5.86 19.79
C THR A 258 -0.45 -5.09 19.89
N ASP A 259 0.49 -5.62 20.67
CA ASP A 259 1.87 -5.11 20.75
C ASP A 259 2.82 -5.79 19.75
N SER A 260 2.33 -6.71 18.91
CA SER A 260 3.12 -7.45 17.91
C SER A 260 3.42 -6.66 16.62
N ILE A 261 3.24 -5.34 16.65
CA ILE A 261 3.54 -4.45 15.51
C ILE A 261 4.96 -3.92 15.69
N HIS A 262 5.86 -4.31 14.78
CA HIS A 262 7.28 -4.02 14.88
C HIS A 262 7.82 -3.36 13.63
N VAL A 263 8.32 -2.13 13.78
CA VAL A 263 9.02 -1.40 12.73
C VAL A 263 10.44 -1.09 13.19
N GLU A 264 11.43 -1.37 12.33
CA GLU A 264 12.82 -0.99 12.55
C GLU A 264 13.23 0.10 11.56
N ASN A 265 13.59 1.27 12.07
CA ASN A 265 14.09 2.37 11.27
C ASN A 265 15.61 2.43 11.35
N HIS A 266 16.29 2.18 10.22
CA HIS A 266 17.74 2.20 10.09
C HIS A 266 18.21 3.59 9.63
N LEU A 267 18.96 4.28 10.49
CA LEU A 267 19.49 5.61 10.20
C LEU A 267 21.01 5.57 10.09
N ALA A 268 21.55 6.08 8.99
CA ALA A 268 22.98 6.27 8.82
C ALA A 268 23.43 7.53 9.58
N TRP A 269 24.66 7.56 10.07
CA TRP A 269 25.30 8.83 10.41
C TRP A 269 25.45 9.68 9.12
N PRO A 270 25.26 11.01 9.16
CA PRO A 270 24.91 11.85 10.30
C PRO A 270 23.39 12.06 10.47
N LEU A 271 22.53 11.32 9.76
CA LEU A 271 21.07 11.52 9.78
C LEU A 271 20.42 11.26 11.15
N HIS A 272 21.10 10.56 12.06
CA HIS A 272 20.64 10.35 13.44
C HIS A 272 21.23 11.35 14.44
N VAL A 273 22.18 12.20 14.02
CA VAL A 273 22.76 13.23 14.90
C VAL A 273 21.64 14.18 15.32
N SER A 274 21.48 14.33 16.64
CA SER A 274 20.25 14.79 17.26
C SER A 274 19.81 16.19 16.81
N ASP A 275 18.64 16.25 16.19
CA ASP A 275 17.84 17.45 15.97
C ASP A 275 16.58 17.38 16.88
N PRO A 276 16.13 18.49 17.50
CA PRO A 276 14.86 18.55 18.23
C PRO A 276 13.68 17.87 17.52
N GLU A 277 13.59 17.96 16.19
CA GLU A 277 12.54 17.30 15.41
C GLU A 277 12.62 15.78 15.47
N ILE A 278 13.83 15.22 15.38
CA ILE A 278 14.10 13.77 15.47
C ILE A 278 13.72 13.25 16.87
N VAL A 279 14.01 14.03 17.92
CA VAL A 279 13.67 13.65 19.30
C VAL A 279 12.15 13.64 19.52
N ALA A 280 11.44 14.68 19.08
CA ALA A 280 9.98 14.75 19.18
C ALA A 280 9.31 13.60 18.40
N TRP A 281 9.84 13.28 17.22
CA TRP A 281 9.40 12.15 16.42
C TRP A 281 9.61 10.82 17.14
N ARG A 282 10.81 10.57 17.68
CA ARG A 282 11.11 9.32 18.41
C ARG A 282 10.19 9.14 19.61
N ALA A 283 9.87 10.24 20.30
CA ALA A 283 8.91 10.21 21.40
C ALA A 283 7.51 9.78 20.93
N LYS A 284 7.00 10.34 19.81
CA LYS A 284 5.68 10.00 19.24
C LYS A 284 5.56 8.50 18.90
N TYR A 285 6.62 7.89 18.36
CA TYR A 285 6.58 6.51 17.84
C TYR A 285 7.28 5.47 18.72
N SER A 286 7.72 5.84 19.92
CA SER A 286 8.54 5.01 20.82
C SER A 286 7.95 3.63 21.14
N GLY A 287 6.62 3.49 21.16
CA GLY A 287 5.93 2.22 21.43
C GLY A 287 5.79 1.27 20.24
N ILE A 288 6.32 1.63 19.06
CA ILE A 288 6.15 0.88 17.80
C ILE A 288 7.47 0.78 17.03
N VAL A 289 8.30 1.82 17.08
CA VAL A 289 9.51 1.92 16.27
C VAL A 289 10.76 1.70 17.11
N LYS A 290 11.59 0.76 16.66
CA LYS A 290 12.97 0.62 17.11
C LYS A 290 13.88 1.36 16.14
N THR A 291 14.56 2.41 16.61
CA THR A 291 15.60 3.07 15.82
C THR A 291 16.90 2.30 15.92
N VAL A 292 17.53 2.01 14.78
CA VAL A 292 18.82 1.34 14.67
C VAL A 292 19.80 2.32 14.02
N GLU A 293 20.69 2.88 14.82
CA GLU A 293 21.68 3.86 14.37
C GLU A 293 22.94 3.17 13.86
N HIS A 294 23.45 3.62 12.72
CA HIS A 294 24.67 3.12 12.10
C HIS A 294 25.73 4.20 12.11
N ASP A 295 26.84 3.93 12.78
CA ASP A 295 27.98 4.83 12.88
C ASP A 295 28.80 4.92 11.59
N ILE A 296 29.64 5.97 11.53
CA ILE A 296 30.63 6.17 10.46
C ILE A 296 31.53 4.93 10.32
N PRO A 297 31.81 4.44 9.10
CA PRO A 297 32.78 3.37 8.88
C PRO A 297 34.16 3.67 9.47
N ASP A 298 34.77 2.66 10.10
CA ASP A 298 35.99 2.81 10.91
C ASP A 298 37.19 3.34 10.10
N ASP A 299 37.25 3.04 8.81
CA ASP A 299 38.31 3.46 7.90
C ASP A 299 38.28 4.96 7.55
N ILE A 300 37.13 5.62 7.71
CA ILE A 300 36.98 7.07 7.47
C ILE A 300 36.63 7.87 8.72
N ALA A 301 36.36 7.21 9.85
CA ALA A 301 35.96 7.86 11.10
C ALA A 301 37.07 8.72 11.73
N LYS A 302 38.34 8.47 11.38
CA LYS A 302 39.49 9.15 11.99
C LYS A 302 39.49 10.65 11.68
N GLY A 303 39.41 11.47 12.72
CA GLY A 303 39.45 12.94 12.60
C GLY A 303 38.10 13.58 12.32
N ILE A 304 37.00 12.80 12.33
CA ILE A 304 35.64 13.32 12.21
C ILE A 304 35.01 13.35 13.61
N ASP A 305 34.44 14.49 13.98
CA ASP A 305 33.61 14.62 15.17
C ASP A 305 32.22 14.03 14.90
N LYS A 306 31.94 12.87 15.52
CA LYS A 306 30.65 12.16 15.36
C LYS A 306 29.44 12.93 15.91
N SER A 307 29.67 13.95 16.75
CA SER A 307 28.59 14.76 17.33
C SER A 307 28.10 15.89 16.40
N VAL A 308 28.81 16.14 15.29
CA VAL A 308 28.53 17.25 14.39
C VAL A 308 27.82 16.74 13.13
N PHE A 309 26.70 17.37 12.78
CA PHE A 309 26.01 17.12 11.52
C PHE A 309 26.84 17.62 10.34
N ILE A 310 27.06 16.77 9.33
CA ILE A 310 27.76 17.12 8.10
C ILE A 310 26.82 17.03 6.91
N ALA A 311 26.48 18.16 6.29
CA ALA A 311 25.70 18.18 5.06
C ALA A 311 26.51 17.57 3.88
N PRO A 312 25.86 16.94 2.87
CA PRO A 312 26.53 16.35 1.70
C PRO A 312 26.97 17.42 0.68
N SER A 313 27.74 18.42 1.14
CA SER A 313 28.25 19.55 0.37
C SER A 313 29.75 19.40 0.07
N GLY A 314 30.12 19.51 -1.20
CA GLY A 314 31.50 19.26 -1.65
C GLY A 314 31.87 17.78 -1.67
N THR A 315 33.00 17.45 -2.30
CA THR A 315 33.38 16.08 -2.63
C THR A 315 33.68 15.22 -1.40
N ASP A 316 34.43 15.75 -0.42
CA ASP A 316 34.82 14.98 0.77
C ASP A 316 33.60 14.63 1.65
N ASN A 317 32.70 15.59 1.90
CA ASN A 317 31.49 15.31 2.67
C ASN A 317 30.53 14.37 1.93
N LYS A 318 30.37 14.52 0.61
CA LYS A 318 29.60 13.57 -0.22
C LYS A 318 30.19 12.16 -0.14
N TYR A 319 31.52 12.02 -0.13
CA TYR A 319 32.18 10.72 0.03
C TYR A 319 31.87 10.10 1.39
N ILE A 320 32.03 10.86 2.48
CA ILE A 320 31.70 10.40 3.84
C ILE A 320 30.22 9.99 3.93
N TRP A 321 29.33 10.84 3.44
CA TRP A 321 27.88 10.60 3.43
C TRP A 321 27.53 9.31 2.68
N SER A 322 28.06 9.16 1.46
CA SER A 322 27.89 7.96 0.63
C SER A 322 28.34 6.68 1.34
N ARG A 323 29.50 6.72 2.02
CA ARG A 323 30.03 5.58 2.79
C ARG A 323 29.16 5.22 4.00
N CYS A 324 28.61 6.21 4.69
CA CYS A 324 27.70 5.97 5.81
C CYS A 324 26.36 5.36 5.35
N LEU A 325 25.81 5.85 4.23
CA LEU A 325 24.63 5.25 3.60
C LEU A 325 24.88 3.80 3.18
N THR A 326 26.03 3.51 2.55
CA THR A 326 26.44 2.16 2.17
C THR A 326 26.43 1.22 3.39
N ARG A 327 27.10 1.62 4.49
CA ARG A 327 27.18 0.81 5.72
C ARG A 327 25.81 0.54 6.33
N MET A 328 24.93 1.53 6.36
CA MET A 328 23.56 1.36 6.85
C MET A 328 22.77 0.37 5.98
N ARG A 329 22.85 0.49 4.64
CA ARG A 329 22.20 -0.43 3.69
C ARG A 329 22.69 -1.86 3.86
N GLU A 330 24.01 -2.06 3.91
CA GLU A 330 24.61 -3.37 4.13
C GLU A 330 24.09 -4.04 5.40
N LYS A 331 24.03 -3.31 6.51
CA LYS A 331 23.56 -3.82 7.81
C LYS A 331 22.04 -4.05 7.86
N SER A 332 21.26 -3.15 7.27
CA SER A 332 19.82 -3.31 7.13
C SER A 332 19.47 -4.57 6.32
N ILE A 333 20.14 -4.78 5.18
CA ILE A 333 19.89 -5.91 4.29
C ILE A 333 20.40 -7.22 4.92
N GLU A 334 21.53 -7.20 5.62
CA GLU A 334 22.05 -8.36 6.37
C GLU A 334 20.99 -8.91 7.34
N LEU A 335 20.30 -8.03 8.07
CA LEU A 335 19.25 -8.35 9.03
C LEU A 335 17.88 -8.64 8.42
N SER A 336 17.71 -8.44 7.11
CA SER A 336 16.46 -8.68 6.40
C SER A 336 16.39 -10.12 5.87
N HIS A 337 15.23 -10.75 5.93
CA HIS A 337 14.94 -12.05 5.30
C HIS A 337 14.53 -11.90 3.83
N ALA A 338 13.95 -10.78 3.45
CA ALA A 338 13.60 -10.43 2.07
C ALA A 338 13.59 -8.90 1.87
N ARG A 339 13.65 -8.45 0.62
CA ARG A 339 13.59 -7.02 0.25
C ARG A 339 12.51 -6.77 -0.80
N ILE A 340 11.71 -5.73 -0.61
CA ILE A 340 10.70 -5.26 -1.58
C ILE A 340 11.17 -3.92 -2.12
N CYS A 341 11.29 -3.79 -3.44
CA CYS A 341 11.82 -2.59 -4.09
C CYS A 341 10.80 -2.00 -5.07
N ALA A 342 10.54 -0.69 -4.98
CA ALA A 342 9.69 0.03 -5.93
C ALA A 342 10.17 1.49 -6.13
N GLY A 343 10.03 2.01 -7.34
CA GLY A 343 10.37 3.41 -7.66
C GLY A 343 11.88 3.69 -7.60
N GLY A 344 12.23 4.81 -6.99
CA GLY A 344 13.62 5.22 -6.75
C GLY A 344 14.15 6.26 -7.72
N GLU A 345 14.82 7.26 -7.16
CA GLU A 345 15.38 8.38 -7.90
C GLU A 345 16.49 7.93 -8.85
N LEU A 346 16.42 8.37 -10.11
CA LEU A 346 17.49 8.15 -11.08
C LEU A 346 18.65 9.15 -10.89
N ALA A 347 18.35 10.38 -10.45
CA ALA A 347 19.31 11.46 -10.20
C ALA A 347 18.93 12.27 -8.95
N GLY A 348 19.88 13.05 -8.42
CA GLY A 348 19.68 13.90 -7.23
C GLY A 348 19.98 13.22 -5.89
N TYR A 349 20.35 11.93 -5.91
CA TYR A 349 20.70 11.16 -4.72
C TYR A 349 22.10 11.54 -4.15
N HIS A 350 22.41 11.05 -2.95
CA HIS A 350 23.65 11.38 -2.22
C HIS A 350 24.60 10.20 -1.96
N GLY A 351 24.30 9.02 -2.50
CA GLY A 351 25.15 7.83 -2.44
C GLY A 351 26.15 7.71 -3.62
N LYS A 352 26.91 6.61 -3.65
CA LYS A 352 27.83 6.28 -4.76
C LYS A 352 27.10 5.84 -6.02
N MET A 353 25.82 5.52 -5.94
CA MET A 353 24.90 5.20 -7.04
C MET A 353 23.46 5.43 -6.53
N PRO A 354 22.42 5.32 -7.38
CA PRO A 354 21.03 5.41 -6.92
C PRO A 354 20.76 4.50 -5.72
N GLY A 355 20.06 5.01 -4.71
CA GLY A 355 19.95 4.34 -3.42
C GLY A 355 19.29 2.96 -3.49
N VAL A 356 18.16 2.87 -4.19
CA VAL A 356 17.44 1.60 -4.35
C VAL A 356 18.22 0.62 -5.25
N LEU A 357 18.98 1.11 -6.24
CA LEU A 357 19.89 0.26 -7.03
C LEU A 357 20.95 -0.39 -6.15
N GLU A 358 21.56 0.39 -5.26
CA GLU A 358 22.56 -0.14 -4.33
C GLU A 358 21.94 -1.23 -3.43
N GLU A 359 20.73 -1.00 -2.92
CA GLU A 359 20.03 -1.99 -2.08
C GLU A 359 19.69 -3.27 -2.84
N ILE A 360 19.32 -3.17 -4.12
CA ILE A 360 19.10 -4.32 -5.01
C ILE A 360 20.40 -5.13 -5.17
N ILE A 361 21.51 -4.46 -5.52
CA ILE A 361 22.79 -5.12 -5.76
C ILE A 361 23.31 -5.79 -4.47
N ILE A 362 23.25 -5.12 -3.33
CA ILE A 362 23.64 -5.70 -2.03
C ILE A 362 22.75 -6.91 -1.70
N SER A 363 21.43 -6.82 -1.97
CA SER A 363 20.50 -7.92 -1.69
C SER A 363 20.82 -9.16 -2.54
N ILE A 364 21.10 -8.96 -3.83
CA ILE A 364 21.52 -10.03 -4.74
C ILE A 364 22.83 -10.66 -4.26
N GLU A 365 23.85 -9.85 -3.95
CA GLU A 365 25.16 -10.33 -3.50
C GLU A 365 25.07 -11.12 -2.18
N LYS A 366 24.12 -10.77 -1.32
CA LYS A 366 23.84 -11.47 -0.06
C LYS A 366 22.83 -12.62 -0.21
N ASN A 367 22.43 -12.97 -1.43
CA ASN A 367 21.43 -14.00 -1.73
C ASN A 367 20.11 -13.79 -0.96
N LYS A 368 19.69 -12.54 -0.81
CA LYS A 368 18.40 -12.21 -0.20
C LYS A 368 17.30 -12.29 -1.27
N PRO A 369 16.17 -12.95 -0.99
CA PRO A 369 14.97 -12.84 -1.81
C PRO A 369 14.61 -11.38 -2.05
N ILE A 370 14.40 -11.01 -3.32
CA ILE A 370 13.98 -9.67 -3.72
C ILE A 370 12.65 -9.72 -4.46
N PHE A 371 11.84 -8.69 -4.27
CA PHE A 371 10.58 -8.45 -4.96
C PHE A 371 10.71 -7.12 -5.70
N LEU A 372 10.78 -7.15 -7.03
CA LEU A 372 10.99 -5.96 -7.88
C LEU A 372 9.67 -5.52 -8.51
N LEU A 373 9.15 -4.36 -8.09
CA LEU A 373 7.88 -3.81 -8.56
C LEU A 373 8.15 -2.77 -9.67
N GLY A 374 8.43 -3.27 -10.88
CA GLY A 374 8.93 -2.49 -12.01
C GLY A 374 7.96 -1.45 -12.56
N ALA A 375 6.66 -1.72 -12.54
CA ALA A 375 5.65 -0.81 -13.09
C ALA A 375 5.53 0.53 -12.35
N PHE A 376 6.08 0.64 -11.14
CA PHE A 376 6.09 1.88 -10.35
C PHE A 376 7.21 2.86 -10.74
N GLY A 377 7.93 2.58 -11.83
CA GLY A 377 8.92 3.49 -12.40
C GLY A 377 10.23 3.56 -11.63
N GLY A 378 10.98 4.63 -11.87
CA GLY A 378 12.26 4.91 -11.23
C GLY A 378 13.34 3.87 -11.54
N VAL A 379 14.36 3.79 -10.68
CA VAL A 379 15.49 2.89 -10.89
C VAL A 379 15.10 1.40 -10.87
N VAL A 380 14.02 1.04 -10.17
CA VAL A 380 13.51 -0.34 -10.18
C VAL A 380 13.00 -0.73 -11.57
N ALA A 381 12.32 0.16 -12.28
CA ALA A 381 11.89 -0.09 -13.66
C ALA A 381 13.09 -0.33 -14.59
N GLU A 382 14.15 0.47 -14.47
CA GLU A 382 15.38 0.33 -15.28
C GLU A 382 16.14 -0.96 -14.98
N VAL A 383 16.13 -1.40 -13.72
CA VAL A 383 16.67 -2.71 -13.32
C VAL A 383 15.85 -3.84 -13.94
N CYS A 384 14.52 -3.80 -13.82
CA CYS A 384 13.65 -4.80 -14.42
C CYS A 384 13.84 -4.87 -15.94
N LYS A 385 13.89 -3.72 -16.62
CA LYS A 385 14.18 -3.64 -18.05
C LYS A 385 15.52 -4.29 -18.40
N THR A 386 16.57 -4.02 -17.63
CA THR A 386 17.88 -4.64 -17.84
C THR A 386 17.85 -6.16 -17.72
N ILE A 387 17.13 -6.68 -16.72
CA ILE A 387 16.98 -8.12 -16.48
C ILE A 387 16.20 -8.80 -17.61
N LEU A 388 15.14 -8.15 -18.10
CA LEU A 388 14.28 -8.65 -19.17
C LEU A 388 14.97 -8.58 -20.54
N ASP A 389 15.54 -7.43 -20.89
CA ASP A 389 16.14 -7.16 -22.20
C ASP A 389 17.56 -7.72 -22.32
N LYS A 390 18.18 -8.15 -21.21
CA LYS A 390 19.59 -8.58 -21.14
C LYS A 390 20.56 -7.53 -21.67
N ALA A 391 20.20 -6.26 -21.44
CA ALA A 391 20.98 -5.12 -21.86
C ALA A 391 20.85 -4.01 -20.81
N ILE A 392 21.99 -3.53 -20.30
CA ILE A 392 22.02 -2.43 -19.33
C ILE A 392 21.23 -1.22 -19.81
N ALA A 393 20.24 -0.82 -19.02
CA ALA A 393 19.48 0.40 -19.27
C ALA A 393 20.35 1.64 -19.08
N GLU A 394 20.19 2.61 -19.97
CA GLU A 394 21.07 3.78 -20.04
C GLU A 394 21.11 4.61 -18.73
N PRO A 395 19.97 4.82 -18.02
CA PRO A 395 19.99 5.55 -16.75
C PRO A 395 20.81 4.90 -15.63
N ILE A 396 21.12 3.61 -15.72
CA ILE A 396 21.94 2.91 -14.70
C ILE A 396 23.38 2.69 -15.17
N THR A 397 23.85 3.45 -16.16
CA THR A 397 25.25 3.47 -16.60
C THR A 397 26.07 4.58 -15.93
N GLU A 398 27.39 4.39 -15.81
CA GLU A 398 28.29 5.42 -15.26
C GLU A 398 28.21 6.73 -16.07
N HIS A 399 28.16 6.63 -17.39
CA HIS A 399 28.11 7.79 -18.29
C HIS A 399 26.88 8.66 -18.05
N TRP A 400 25.70 8.03 -17.97
CA TRP A 400 24.47 8.76 -17.67
C TRP A 400 24.53 9.38 -16.28
N GLN A 401 25.05 8.65 -15.30
CA GLN A 401 25.12 9.10 -13.91
C GLN A 401 26.07 10.31 -13.75
N ILE A 402 27.21 10.32 -14.45
CA ILE A 402 28.11 11.49 -14.54
C ILE A 402 27.40 12.68 -15.20
N THR A 403 26.65 12.43 -16.28
CA THR A 403 26.01 13.49 -17.08
C THR A 403 24.84 14.15 -16.34
N ASN A 404 24.11 13.40 -15.53
CA ASN A 404 22.86 13.84 -14.91
C ASN A 404 22.98 14.18 -13.42
N ASN A 405 24.14 13.93 -12.78
CA ASN A 405 24.35 14.24 -11.36
C ASN A 405 25.58 15.13 -11.15
N GLY A 406 25.33 16.38 -10.74
CA GLY A 406 26.39 17.35 -10.46
C GLY A 406 27.35 16.90 -9.36
N GLY A 407 28.65 16.85 -9.68
CA GLY A 407 29.71 16.45 -8.75
C GLY A 407 29.87 14.93 -8.60
N TYR A 408 29.19 14.12 -9.42
CA TYR A 408 29.24 12.66 -9.32
C TYR A 408 30.58 12.08 -9.77
N PHE A 409 31.19 12.63 -10.82
CA PHE A 409 32.52 12.22 -11.28
C PHE A 409 33.57 12.36 -10.17
N GLU A 410 33.62 13.52 -9.51
CA GLU A 410 34.56 13.79 -8.41
C GLU A 410 34.33 12.87 -7.22
N LEU A 411 33.06 12.56 -6.92
CA LEU A 411 32.71 11.56 -5.90
C LEU A 411 33.25 10.18 -6.26
N GLN A 412 33.06 9.73 -7.50
CA GLN A 412 33.58 8.43 -7.96
C GLN A 412 35.12 8.39 -7.94
N GLU A 413 35.79 9.43 -8.42
CA GLU A 413 37.26 9.51 -8.41
C GLU A 413 37.82 9.47 -6.97
N LYS A 414 37.18 10.19 -6.04
CA LYS A 414 37.54 10.10 -4.61
C LYS A 414 37.31 8.70 -4.07
N ALA A 415 36.16 8.09 -4.38
CA ALA A 415 35.82 6.76 -3.89
C ALA A 415 36.71 5.65 -4.47
N LYS A 416 37.21 5.80 -5.70
CA LYS A 416 38.17 4.87 -6.32
C LYS A 416 39.47 4.75 -5.53
N GLN A 417 39.92 5.83 -4.88
CA GLN A 417 41.14 5.83 -4.05
C GLN A 417 41.07 4.82 -2.89
N GLY A 418 39.85 4.52 -2.40
CA GLY A 418 39.60 3.50 -1.37
C GLY A 418 38.90 2.24 -1.87
N SER A 419 38.75 2.07 -3.20
CA SER A 419 37.97 1.00 -3.83
C SER A 419 36.50 0.94 -3.34
N GLN A 420 35.90 2.12 -3.11
CA GLN A 420 34.51 2.29 -2.64
C GLN A 420 33.60 2.92 -3.69
N ASN A 421 34.08 3.07 -4.93
CA ASN A 421 33.28 3.60 -6.03
C ASN A 421 32.20 2.60 -6.46
N ALA A 422 31.23 3.09 -7.23
CA ALA A 422 30.30 2.22 -7.94
C ALA A 422 31.07 1.47 -9.04
N ASP A 423 30.89 0.15 -9.09
CA ASP A 423 31.42 -0.69 -10.16
C ASP A 423 30.31 -0.98 -11.16
N TYR A 424 30.15 -0.11 -12.14
CA TYR A 424 29.12 -0.24 -13.18
C TYR A 424 29.34 -1.44 -14.10
N THR A 425 30.57 -1.95 -14.21
CA THR A 425 30.85 -3.18 -14.97
C THR A 425 30.32 -4.39 -14.21
N LYS A 426 30.52 -4.43 -12.89
CA LYS A 426 29.96 -5.46 -12.01
C LYS A 426 28.43 -5.38 -11.98
N ILE A 427 27.85 -4.19 -11.81
CA ILE A 427 26.39 -3.99 -11.81
C ILE A 427 25.78 -4.56 -13.10
N LYS A 428 26.34 -4.20 -14.26
CA LYS A 428 25.94 -4.75 -15.56
C LYS A 428 25.99 -6.27 -15.59
N THR A 429 27.14 -6.84 -15.22
CA THR A 429 27.35 -8.29 -15.23
C THR A 429 26.35 -9.02 -14.33
N VAL A 430 26.09 -8.48 -13.14
CA VAL A 430 25.14 -9.05 -12.18
C VAL A 430 23.72 -9.02 -12.73
N LEU A 431 23.25 -7.85 -13.20
CA LEU A 431 21.87 -7.70 -13.66
C LEU A 431 21.58 -8.47 -14.95
N GLU A 432 22.49 -8.44 -15.93
CA GLU A 432 22.33 -9.20 -17.17
C GLU A 432 22.39 -10.73 -16.91
N GLY A 433 23.12 -11.14 -15.87
CA GLY A 433 23.26 -12.55 -15.46
C GLY A 433 22.03 -13.15 -14.78
N ILE A 434 21.11 -12.34 -14.25
CA ILE A 434 19.94 -12.81 -13.50
C ILE A 434 18.73 -12.99 -14.42
N SER A 435 18.00 -14.09 -14.31
CA SER A 435 16.73 -14.29 -15.01
C SER A 435 15.51 -14.09 -14.10
N VAL A 436 14.33 -13.91 -14.70
CA VAL A 436 13.06 -13.89 -13.98
C VAL A 436 12.84 -15.20 -13.21
N ASP A 437 13.27 -16.34 -13.77
CA ASP A 437 13.18 -17.65 -13.11
C ASP A 437 14.03 -17.72 -11.83
N ASP A 438 15.19 -17.07 -11.81
CA ASP A 438 16.04 -17.02 -10.62
C ASP A 438 15.40 -16.18 -9.51
N LEU A 439 14.81 -15.05 -9.89
CA LEU A 439 14.08 -14.18 -8.96
C LEU A 439 12.82 -14.88 -8.41
N ALA A 440 12.03 -15.50 -9.28
CA ALA A 440 10.85 -16.27 -8.90
C ALA A 440 11.19 -17.38 -7.90
N ARG A 441 12.20 -18.19 -8.23
CA ARG A 441 12.66 -19.29 -7.37
C ARG A 441 13.13 -18.81 -5.99
N SER A 442 13.89 -17.71 -5.95
CA SER A 442 14.41 -17.15 -4.69
C SER A 442 13.33 -16.48 -3.84
N SER A 443 12.25 -15.98 -4.44
CA SER A 443 11.15 -15.27 -3.76
C SER A 443 9.97 -16.18 -3.38
N GLY A 444 10.01 -17.46 -3.73
CA GLY A 444 8.91 -18.40 -3.48
C GLY A 444 7.72 -18.20 -4.42
N LEU A 445 7.93 -17.60 -5.59
CA LEU A 445 6.93 -17.35 -6.62
C LEU A 445 7.13 -18.25 -7.85
N SER A 446 6.09 -18.39 -8.67
CA SER A 446 6.25 -18.91 -10.03
C SER A 446 6.83 -17.85 -10.96
N SER A 447 7.40 -18.24 -12.08
CA SER A 447 7.92 -17.30 -13.08
C SER A 447 6.84 -16.36 -13.61
N ASP A 448 5.62 -16.89 -13.82
CA ASP A 448 4.46 -16.09 -14.25
C ASP A 448 4.05 -15.07 -13.17
N ASP A 449 4.00 -15.48 -11.90
CA ASP A 449 3.71 -14.59 -10.78
C ASP A 449 4.77 -13.49 -10.66
N TYR A 450 6.05 -13.82 -10.82
CA TYR A 450 7.12 -12.83 -10.73
C TYR A 450 7.12 -11.88 -11.92
N GLN A 451 6.81 -12.37 -13.13
CA GLN A 451 6.60 -11.52 -14.30
C GLN A 451 5.46 -10.53 -14.06
N ARG A 452 4.32 -11.01 -13.54
CA ARG A 452 3.20 -10.15 -13.14
C ARG A 452 3.60 -9.12 -12.09
N LEU A 453 4.43 -9.49 -11.11
CA LEU A 453 4.94 -8.57 -10.08
C LEU A 453 5.77 -7.43 -10.69
N ILE A 454 6.57 -7.73 -11.71
CA ILE A 454 7.36 -6.72 -12.44
C ILE A 454 6.44 -5.76 -13.21
N GLU A 455 5.42 -6.30 -13.89
CA GLU A 455 4.63 -5.56 -14.88
C GLU A 455 3.38 -4.88 -14.31
N SER A 456 2.88 -5.30 -13.15
CA SER A 456 1.59 -4.83 -12.65
C SER A 456 1.67 -3.43 -12.04
N PRO A 457 0.84 -2.47 -12.52
CA PRO A 457 0.68 -1.16 -11.89
C PRO A 457 -0.33 -1.20 -10.73
N PHE A 458 -0.97 -2.35 -10.48
CA PHE A 458 -2.06 -2.48 -9.50
C PHE A 458 -1.50 -2.86 -8.13
N VAL A 459 -1.66 -1.95 -7.16
CA VAL A 459 -1.19 -2.14 -5.78
C VAL A 459 -1.68 -3.45 -5.19
N ASP A 460 -2.96 -3.76 -5.33
CA ASP A 460 -3.57 -4.97 -4.76
C ASP A 460 -2.90 -6.25 -5.27
N GLU A 461 -2.55 -6.31 -6.56
CA GLU A 461 -1.84 -7.45 -7.14
C GLU A 461 -0.39 -7.55 -6.68
N CYS A 462 0.33 -6.43 -6.65
CA CYS A 462 1.69 -6.43 -6.12
C CYS A 462 1.73 -6.87 -4.65
N VAL A 463 0.82 -6.38 -3.82
CA VAL A 463 0.71 -6.78 -2.40
C VAL A 463 0.36 -8.26 -2.30
N HIS A 464 -0.62 -8.75 -3.08
CA HIS A 464 -1.00 -10.16 -3.09
C HIS A 464 0.20 -11.07 -3.43
N LEU A 465 0.93 -10.76 -4.50
CA LEU A 465 2.09 -11.53 -4.96
C LEU A 465 3.25 -11.48 -3.96
N VAL A 466 3.54 -10.32 -3.38
CA VAL A 466 4.55 -10.19 -2.32
C VAL A 466 4.17 -11.05 -1.12
N LEU A 467 2.92 -11.01 -0.65
CA LEU A 467 2.45 -11.82 0.46
C LEU A 467 2.51 -13.32 0.14
N LYS A 468 2.16 -13.71 -1.09
CA LYS A 468 2.26 -15.10 -1.56
C LYS A 468 3.69 -15.62 -1.46
N GLY A 469 4.66 -14.89 -1.98
CA GLY A 469 6.08 -15.26 -1.91
C GLY A 469 6.61 -15.29 -0.49
N LEU A 470 6.34 -14.26 0.32
CA LEU A 470 6.79 -14.19 1.71
C LEU A 470 6.23 -15.32 2.58
N LYS A 471 4.97 -15.73 2.38
CA LYS A 471 4.37 -16.88 3.10
C LYS A 471 5.05 -18.19 2.72
N ALA A 472 5.40 -18.37 1.44
CA ALA A 472 6.14 -19.55 0.99
C ALA A 472 7.54 -19.61 1.65
N LEU A 473 8.24 -18.48 1.71
CA LEU A 473 9.53 -18.36 2.39
C LEU A 473 9.44 -18.63 3.89
N ALA A 474 8.42 -18.06 4.55
CA ALA A 474 8.17 -18.28 5.98
C ALA A 474 7.95 -19.77 6.28
N SER A 475 7.10 -20.43 5.49
CA SER A 475 6.79 -21.86 5.65
C SER A 475 8.02 -22.76 5.48
N ALA A 476 8.86 -22.47 4.47
CA ALA A 476 10.10 -23.23 4.25
C ALA A 476 11.11 -23.10 5.41
N SER A 477 11.16 -21.92 6.06
CA SER A 477 12.04 -21.67 7.20
C SER A 477 11.61 -22.37 8.50
N VAL A 478 10.33 -22.71 8.63
CA VAL A 478 9.79 -23.45 9.79
C VAL A 478 10.09 -24.93 9.64
N SER A 479 9.87 -25.53 8.46
CA SER A 479 10.13 -26.95 8.22
C SER A 479 11.58 -27.34 8.48
N THR A 480 12.53 -26.48 8.12
CA THR A 480 13.97 -26.68 8.33
C THR A 480 14.39 -26.62 9.81
N LYS A 481 13.59 -26.00 10.70
CA LYS A 481 13.86 -25.98 12.15
C LYS A 481 13.30 -27.20 12.88
N THR A 482 12.21 -27.78 12.41
CA THR A 482 11.59 -28.99 13.01
C THR A 482 12.38 -30.27 12.73
N GLU A 483 13.07 -30.37 11.59
CA GLU A 483 13.89 -31.55 11.27
C GLU A 483 15.24 -31.58 12.03
N GLY A 484 15.66 -30.47 12.66
CA GLY A 484 16.92 -30.36 13.40
C GLY A 484 16.84 -30.64 14.91
N HIS A 485 15.69 -31.13 15.41
CA HIS A 485 15.47 -31.41 16.84
C HIS A 485 15.20 -32.89 17.17
N ASP A 486 15.32 -33.79 16.20
CA ASP A 486 15.20 -35.25 16.37
C ASP A 486 16.54 -36.00 16.13
N GLU A 487 17.69 -35.39 16.46
CA GLU A 487 18.98 -36.08 16.60
C GLU A 487 19.61 -35.91 17.99
#